data_AF-A0A5C6MZV8-F1
#
_entry.id   AF-A0A5C6MZV8-F1
#
_cell.length_a   1.000
_cell.length_b   1.000
_cell.length_c   1.000
_cell.angle_alpha   90.00
_cell.angle_beta   90.00
_cell.angle_gamma   90.00
#
_symmetry.space_group_name_H-M   'P 1'
#
loop_
_entity.id
_entity.type
_entity.pdbx_description
1 polymer ?
#
loop_
_entity_poly.entity_id
_entity_poly.type
_entity_poly.pdbx_seq_one_letter_code
_entity_poly.pdbx_strand_id
1 'polypeptide(L)'
;MRNMRNMRNMRNIRNMRNMRNMRNIRNMRNIRNVRNMRNMRNIRNMRNIRNVRNMRNMRNVRNVRNDMRNMRNIRNMRNMRNIRNVRNMRNMRNIRNMRNVRNMRNMRNIRNMRNMRNIRNMRNMRNIRNMRNIRHMRNMRNMRNIRNMRNIRNVRNMRNMRNMRNIRNMRNVRNMRNMRNIRNMRNIRNMRNIRNVRNMRNIRNMRNIRNMRNIRNMRNVRNMRK
;
A
#
# COMPACT_ATOMS: atom_id res chain seq x y z
N MET A 1 23.46 22.89 -5.98
CA MET A 1 22.72 21.58 -5.98
C MET A 1 23.74 20.46 -6.05
N ARG A 2 23.57 19.33 -5.33
CA ARG A 2 24.61 18.29 -5.29
C ARG A 2 24.26 17.09 -6.16
N ASN A 3 25.10 16.78 -7.14
CA ASN A 3 25.07 15.52 -7.88
C ASN A 3 25.97 14.51 -7.18
N MET A 4 25.48 13.29 -6.93
CA MET A 4 26.27 12.28 -6.23
C MET A 4 26.29 10.96 -6.99
N ARG A 5 27.46 10.63 -7.55
CA ARG A 5 27.69 9.42 -8.31
C ARG A 5 28.47 8.44 -7.43
N ASN A 6 28.03 7.17 -7.41
CA ASN A 6 28.74 6.06 -6.77
C ASN A 6 29.08 6.27 -5.29
N MET A 7 28.06 6.33 -4.43
CA MET A 7 28.27 6.45 -3.00
C MET A 7 28.35 5.09 -2.31
N ARG A 8 29.51 4.80 -1.71
CA ARG A 8 29.72 3.65 -0.84
C ARG A 8 29.70 4.13 0.61
N ASN A 9 29.01 3.37 1.47
CA ASN A 9 29.06 3.51 2.93
C ASN A 9 28.78 4.92 3.51
N MET A 10 27.62 5.49 3.24
CA MET A 10 27.21 6.72 3.92
C MET A 10 26.68 6.45 5.33
N ARG A 11 27.28 7.06 6.34
CA ARG A 11 26.89 6.95 7.75
C ARG A 11 26.61 8.33 8.35
N ASN A 12 25.67 8.40 9.28
CA ASN A 12 25.40 9.55 10.15
C ASN A 12 25.13 10.88 9.42
N ILE A 13 24.45 10.84 8.28
CA ILE A 13 24.14 12.06 7.55
C ILE A 13 23.03 12.87 8.24
N ARG A 14 23.34 14.13 8.54
CA ARG A 14 22.40 15.13 9.06
C ARG A 14 22.23 16.27 8.06
N ASN A 15 21.02 16.80 7.97
CA ASN A 15 20.71 18.07 7.29
C ASN A 15 21.15 18.17 5.82
N MET A 16 20.62 17.31 4.95
CA MET A 16 20.86 17.42 3.50
C MET A 16 19.77 18.21 2.78
N ARG A 17 20.17 19.10 1.87
CA ARG A 17 19.27 19.90 1.02
C ARG A 17 19.69 19.81 -0.45
N ASN A 18 18.69 19.83 -1.34
CA ASN A 18 18.85 20.07 -2.79
C ASN A 18 19.78 19.07 -3.51
N MET A 19 19.48 17.78 -3.36
CA MET A 19 20.23 16.69 -4.01
C MET A 19 19.58 16.26 -5.33
N ARG A 20 20.40 16.12 -6.38
CA ARG A 20 19.99 15.67 -7.71
C ARG A 20 20.85 14.47 -8.14
N ASN A 21 20.29 13.68 -9.06
CA ASN A 21 20.99 12.63 -9.79
C ASN A 21 21.83 11.67 -8.93
N MET A 22 21.25 11.15 -7.85
CA MET A 22 21.95 10.21 -6.98
C MET A 22 21.92 8.80 -7.57
N ARG A 23 23.10 8.25 -7.89
CA ARG A 23 23.24 6.94 -8.55
C ARG A 23 24.13 6.00 -7.73
N ASN A 24 23.77 4.70 -7.75
CA ASN A 24 24.57 3.59 -7.22
C ASN A 24 24.95 3.77 -5.74
N ILE A 25 23.93 3.83 -4.86
CA ILE A 25 24.13 3.96 -3.42
C ILE A 25 24.07 2.57 -2.78
N ARG A 26 25.16 2.10 -2.14
CA ARG A 26 25.21 0.72 -1.61
C ARG A 26 24.76 0.57 -0.17
N ASN A 27 25.16 1.47 0.73
CA ASN A 27 24.89 1.37 2.16
C ASN A 27 24.59 2.76 2.71
N MET A 28 23.42 2.94 3.30
CA MET A 28 23.03 4.17 3.98
C MET A 28 22.53 3.87 5.39
N ARG A 29 23.16 4.49 6.40
CA ARG A 29 22.76 4.35 7.80
C ARG A 29 22.54 5.72 8.45
N ASN A 30 21.49 5.82 9.27
CA ASN A 30 21.21 6.95 10.15
C ASN A 30 21.07 8.30 9.44
N ILE A 31 20.16 8.38 8.45
CA ILE A 31 19.91 9.62 7.71
C ILE A 31 18.76 10.40 8.36
N ARG A 32 19.04 11.65 8.75
CA ARG A 32 18.07 12.56 9.37
C ARG A 32 17.93 13.86 8.57
N ASN A 33 16.71 14.39 8.53
CA ASN A 33 16.36 15.70 7.99
C ASN A 33 16.84 15.93 6.55
N VAL A 34 16.18 15.28 5.60
CA VAL A 34 16.51 15.44 4.17
C VAL A 34 15.39 16.16 3.44
N ARG A 35 15.75 17.22 2.72
CA ARG A 35 14.84 18.02 1.89
C ARG A 35 15.25 17.97 0.42
N ASN A 36 14.25 17.84 -0.45
CA ASN A 36 14.38 17.95 -1.90
C ASN A 36 15.37 16.94 -2.52
N MET A 37 14.88 15.73 -2.77
CA MET A 37 15.63 14.70 -3.48
C MET A 37 15.02 14.42 -4.84
N ARG A 38 15.85 14.46 -5.89
CA ARG A 38 15.43 14.12 -7.26
C ARG A 38 16.32 13.04 -7.86
N ASN A 39 15.69 12.16 -8.63
CA ASN A 39 16.35 11.17 -9.49
C ASN A 39 17.29 10.22 -8.73
N MET A 40 16.70 9.34 -7.90
CA MET A 40 17.47 8.31 -7.19
C MET A 40 17.40 6.98 -7.93
N ARG A 41 18.58 6.39 -8.22
CA ARG A 41 18.70 5.10 -8.91
C ARG A 41 19.63 4.15 -8.17
N ASN A 42 19.25 2.87 -8.15
CA ASN A 42 20.05 1.75 -7.66
C ASN A 42 20.48 1.94 -6.20
N ILE A 43 19.50 1.98 -5.30
CA ILE A 43 19.76 2.07 -3.86
C ILE A 43 19.68 0.69 -3.23
N ARG A 44 20.75 0.28 -2.56
CA ARG A 44 20.83 -0.94 -1.76
C ARG A 44 21.01 -0.58 -0.28
N ASN A 45 20.60 -1.51 0.57
CA ASN A 45 20.79 -1.51 2.03
C ASN A 45 20.58 -0.14 2.72
N MET A 46 19.32 0.16 3.05
CA MET A 46 18.97 1.35 3.81
C MET A 46 18.58 1.02 5.25
N ARG A 47 19.11 1.79 6.20
CA ARG A 47 18.77 1.70 7.62
C ARG A 47 18.49 3.09 8.23
N ASN A 48 17.41 3.18 9.01
CA ASN A 48 17.05 4.30 9.86
C ASN A 48 16.94 5.65 9.11
N ILE A 49 15.92 5.79 8.25
CA ILE A 49 15.66 7.05 7.51
C ILE A 49 14.48 7.79 8.14
N ARG A 50 14.70 9.04 8.56
CA ARG A 50 13.69 9.86 9.24
C ARG A 50 13.56 11.25 8.61
N ASN A 51 12.35 11.79 8.65
CA ASN A 51 12.01 13.17 8.30
C ASN A 51 12.42 13.55 6.87
N VAL A 52 11.89 12.83 5.89
CA VAL A 52 12.17 13.08 4.46
C VAL A 52 11.04 13.87 3.82
N ARG A 53 11.37 15.00 3.19
CA ARG A 53 10.43 15.85 2.45
C ARG A 53 10.80 15.96 0.98
N ASN A 54 9.78 15.89 0.12
CA ASN A 54 9.86 16.12 -1.32
C ASN A 54 10.83 15.16 -2.04
N MET A 55 10.38 13.92 -2.26
CA MET A 55 11.12 12.95 -3.08
C MET A 55 10.46 12.76 -4.44
N ARG A 56 11.24 12.92 -5.52
CA ARG A 56 10.79 12.69 -6.89
C ARG A 56 11.68 11.67 -7.60
N ASN A 57 11.04 10.69 -8.24
CA ASN A 57 11.66 9.67 -9.09
C ASN A 57 12.65 8.77 -8.34
N MET A 58 12.14 7.67 -7.76
CA MET A 58 12.96 6.60 -7.17
C MET A 58 12.83 5.32 -7.98
N ARG A 59 13.96 4.72 -8.37
CA ARG A 59 14.00 3.45 -9.10
C ARG A 59 14.99 2.47 -8.47
N ASN A 60 14.60 1.19 -8.47
CA ASN A 60 15.44 0.05 -8.09
C ASN A 60 15.96 0.16 -6.65
N VAL A 61 15.05 0.12 -5.67
CA VAL A 61 15.40 0.14 -4.25
C VAL A 61 15.24 -1.28 -3.67
N ARG A 62 16.30 -1.79 -3.05
CA ARG A 62 16.34 -3.15 -2.49
C ARG A 62 16.84 -3.14 -1.04
N ASN A 63 16.39 -4.12 -0.27
CA ASN A 63 16.89 -4.43 1.08
C ASN A 63 16.74 -3.26 2.05
N VAL A 64 15.51 -2.79 2.25
CA VAL A 64 15.19 -1.78 3.26
C VAL A 64 14.88 -2.48 4.57
N ARG A 65 15.93 -2.66 5.39
CA ARG A 65 15.91 -3.52 6.60
C ARG A 65 15.30 -2.83 7.82
N ASN A 66 15.42 -1.49 7.93
CA ASN A 66 14.93 -0.71 9.08
C ASN A 66 13.90 0.36 8.71
N ASP A 67 13.35 1.06 9.71
CA ASP A 67 12.19 1.92 9.56
C ASP A 67 12.41 3.10 8.61
N MET A 68 11.57 3.18 7.58
CA MET A 68 11.29 4.45 6.91
C MET A 68 10.19 5.16 7.69
N ARG A 69 10.52 6.29 8.32
CA ARG A 69 9.58 7.04 9.16
C ARG A 69 9.39 8.46 8.65
N ASN A 70 8.16 8.96 8.79
CA ASN A 70 7.82 10.38 8.62
C ASN A 70 8.19 10.93 7.24
N MET A 71 7.82 10.25 6.16
CA MET A 71 8.10 10.72 4.81
C MET A 71 6.87 11.38 4.18
N ARG A 72 7.08 12.52 3.51
CA ARG A 72 6.03 13.34 2.90
C ARG A 72 6.34 13.66 1.44
N ASN A 73 5.29 13.76 0.64
CA ASN A 73 5.35 14.22 -0.76
C ASN A 73 6.28 13.35 -1.62
N ILE A 74 5.92 12.09 -1.78
CA ILE A 74 6.71 11.12 -2.54
C ILE A 74 6.05 10.84 -3.88
N ARG A 75 6.80 11.00 -4.96
CA ARG A 75 6.31 10.81 -6.33
C ARG A 75 7.20 9.83 -7.10
N ASN A 76 6.54 8.97 -7.88
CA ASN A 76 7.17 8.08 -8.85
C ASN A 76 8.16 7.09 -8.22
N MET A 77 7.64 6.13 -7.46
CA MET A 77 8.44 5.01 -6.93
C MET A 77 8.27 3.77 -7.80
N ARG A 78 9.38 3.14 -8.20
CA ARG A 78 9.37 1.93 -9.02
C ARG A 78 10.35 0.89 -8.48
N ASN A 79 9.94 -0.38 -8.58
CA ASN A 79 10.78 -1.56 -8.33
C ASN A 79 11.35 -1.59 -6.90
N MET A 80 10.46 -1.62 -5.90
CA MET A 80 10.81 -1.72 -4.50
C MET A 80 10.76 -3.19 -4.04
N ARG A 81 11.80 -3.71 -3.39
CA ARG A 81 11.84 -5.09 -2.91
C ARG A 81 12.32 -5.17 -1.45
N ASN A 82 11.76 -6.12 -0.70
CA ASN A 82 12.17 -6.48 0.67
C ASN A 82 12.13 -5.27 1.63
N ILE A 83 10.92 -4.79 1.92
CA ILE A 83 10.68 -3.64 2.80
C ILE A 83 10.10 -4.14 4.12
N ARG A 84 10.77 -3.90 5.25
CA ARG A 84 10.37 -4.54 6.53
C ARG A 84 9.48 -3.67 7.43
N ASN A 85 9.64 -2.35 7.44
CA ASN A 85 8.85 -1.44 8.26
C ASN A 85 8.70 -0.05 7.61
N VAL A 86 7.46 0.42 7.43
CA VAL A 86 7.17 1.77 6.91
C VAL A 86 6.11 2.43 7.80
N ARG A 87 6.40 3.64 8.28
CA ARG A 87 5.52 4.37 9.20
C ARG A 87 5.34 5.83 8.78
N ASN A 88 4.14 6.35 8.99
CA ASN A 88 3.81 7.78 8.91
C ASN A 88 4.12 8.38 7.53
N MET A 89 3.51 7.83 6.50
CA MET A 89 3.71 8.28 5.12
C MET A 89 2.54 9.12 4.65
N ARG A 90 2.82 10.27 4.03
CA ARG A 90 1.78 11.16 3.51
C ARG A 90 2.04 11.55 2.06
N ASN A 91 0.96 11.70 1.29
CA ASN A 91 0.96 12.24 -0.06
C ASN A 91 1.88 11.47 -1.02
N MET A 92 1.56 10.18 -1.22
CA MET A 92 2.31 9.33 -2.13
C MET A 92 1.59 9.20 -3.47
N ARG A 93 2.33 9.32 -4.57
CA ARG A 93 1.80 9.19 -5.93
C ARG A 93 2.65 8.25 -6.79
N ASN A 94 1.98 7.47 -7.63
CA ASN A 94 2.58 6.63 -8.67
C ASN A 94 3.59 5.62 -8.12
N ILE A 95 3.09 4.66 -7.33
CA ILE A 95 3.89 3.56 -6.78
C ILE A 95 3.70 2.32 -7.65
N ARG A 96 4.79 1.74 -8.15
CA ARG A 96 4.75 0.57 -9.02
C ARG A 96 5.72 -0.51 -8.56
N ASN A 97 5.31 -1.76 -8.72
CA ASN A 97 6.15 -2.94 -8.53
C ASN A 97 6.78 -3.01 -7.13
N MET A 98 5.95 -3.17 -6.08
CA MET A 98 6.46 -3.48 -4.74
C MET A 98 6.31 -4.98 -4.45
N ARG A 99 7.37 -5.59 -3.92
CA ARG A 99 7.39 -7.00 -3.53
C ARG A 99 7.91 -7.16 -2.10
N ASN A 100 7.34 -8.10 -1.36
CA ASN A 100 7.76 -8.50 -0.01
C ASN A 100 7.78 -7.31 0.95
N VAL A 101 6.61 -6.72 1.17
CA VAL A 101 6.43 -5.58 2.09
C VAL A 101 5.84 -6.10 3.40
N ARG A 102 6.52 -5.82 4.51
CA ARG A 102 6.04 -6.12 5.86
C ARG A 102 5.79 -4.80 6.60
N ASN A 103 4.79 -4.82 7.48
CA ASN A 103 4.48 -3.77 8.46
C ASN A 103 4.41 -2.34 7.88
N MET A 104 3.26 -1.99 7.31
CA MET A 104 2.95 -0.60 6.96
C MET A 104 1.95 -0.01 7.94
N ARG A 105 2.27 1.15 8.50
CA ARG A 105 1.41 1.85 9.47
C ARG A 105 1.24 3.32 9.11
N ASN A 106 0.03 3.83 9.33
CA ASN A 106 -0.30 5.27 9.25
C ASN A 106 0.05 5.89 7.89
N MET A 107 -0.56 5.36 6.82
CA MET A 107 -0.36 5.89 5.48
C MET A 107 -1.58 6.69 5.03
N ARG A 108 -1.36 7.91 4.52
CA ARG A 108 -2.43 8.82 4.11
C ARG A 108 -2.22 9.33 2.69
N ASN A 109 -3.32 9.52 1.96
CA ASN A 109 -3.36 10.14 0.63
C ASN A 109 -2.45 9.43 -0.37
N ILE A 110 -2.82 8.20 -0.73
CA ILE A 110 -2.09 7.38 -1.69
C ILE A 110 -2.84 7.37 -3.01
N ARG A 111 -2.15 7.74 -4.10
CA ARG A 111 -2.71 7.71 -5.45
C ARG A 111 -1.89 6.80 -6.36
N ASN A 112 -2.58 5.96 -7.12
CA ASN A 112 -2.02 5.09 -8.16
C ASN A 112 -0.99 4.10 -7.63
N MET A 113 -1.46 2.96 -7.14
CA MET A 113 -0.61 1.80 -6.83
C MET A 113 -0.85 0.67 -7.84
N ARG A 114 0.23 0.12 -8.38
CA ARG A 114 0.17 -0.99 -9.33
C ARG A 114 1.17 -2.08 -8.98
N ASN A 115 0.79 -3.34 -9.22
CA ASN A 115 1.64 -4.52 -9.15
C ASN A 115 2.27 -4.70 -7.76
N MET A 116 1.42 -5.05 -6.80
CA MET A 116 1.82 -5.26 -5.41
C MET A 116 1.79 -6.76 -5.09
N ARG A 117 2.87 -7.31 -4.55
CA ARG A 117 2.97 -8.74 -4.19
C ARG A 117 3.49 -8.93 -2.76
N ASN A 118 2.90 -9.89 -2.04
CA ASN A 118 3.34 -10.33 -0.71
C ASN A 118 3.38 -9.19 0.30
N ILE A 119 2.22 -8.61 0.61
CA ILE A 119 2.09 -7.56 1.63
C ILE A 119 1.57 -8.17 2.93
N ARG A 120 2.28 -7.94 4.02
CA ARG A 120 1.89 -8.38 5.37
C ARG A 120 1.74 -7.19 6.30
N ASN A 121 0.70 -7.22 7.13
CA ASN A 121 0.43 -6.28 8.22
C ASN A 121 0.32 -4.82 7.74
N MET A 122 -0.88 -4.43 7.31
CA MET A 122 -1.22 -3.03 7.03
C MET A 122 -2.17 -2.50 8.08
N ARG A 123 -1.85 -1.34 8.67
CA ARG A 123 -2.69 -0.68 9.68
C ARG A 123 -2.87 0.81 9.37
N ASN A 124 -4.08 1.31 9.60
CA ASN A 124 -4.42 2.73 9.57
C ASN A 124 -4.11 3.39 8.22
N MET A 125 -4.77 2.94 7.16
CA MET A 125 -4.63 3.51 5.83
C MET A 125 -5.84 4.38 5.50
N ARG A 126 -5.60 5.60 5.01
CA ARG A 126 -6.67 6.55 4.67
C ARG A 126 -6.49 7.14 3.27
N ASN A 127 -7.61 7.34 2.57
CA ASN A 127 -7.68 8.03 1.28
C ASN A 127 -6.78 7.38 0.22
N ILE A 128 -7.12 6.15 -0.16
CA ILE A 128 -6.40 5.42 -1.21
C ILE A 128 -7.22 5.46 -2.50
N ARG A 129 -6.59 5.89 -3.59
CA ARG A 129 -7.21 5.93 -4.93
C ARG A 129 -6.40 5.11 -5.92
N ASN A 130 -7.12 4.33 -6.73
CA ASN A 130 -6.60 3.56 -7.85
C ASN A 130 -5.55 2.52 -7.43
N MET A 131 -6.02 1.32 -7.11
CA MET A 131 -5.18 0.16 -6.85
C MET A 131 -5.41 -0.92 -7.90
N ARG A 132 -4.34 -1.42 -8.52
CA ARG A 132 -4.42 -2.48 -9.53
C ARG A 132 -3.41 -3.59 -9.25
N ASN A 133 -3.81 -4.84 -9.54
CA ASN A 133 -2.96 -6.02 -9.54
C ASN A 133 -2.28 -6.25 -8.18
N ILE A 134 -3.08 -6.61 -7.18
CA ILE A 134 -2.58 -6.93 -5.84
C ILE A 134 -2.69 -8.43 -5.60
N ARG A 135 -1.58 -9.05 -5.20
CA ARG A 135 -1.53 -10.50 -4.88
C ARG A 135 -0.96 -10.72 -3.49
N HIS A 136 -1.58 -11.63 -2.74
CA HIS A 136 -1.15 -12.08 -1.41
C HIS A 136 -1.07 -10.93 -0.40
N MET A 137 -2.21 -10.64 0.23
CA MET A 137 -2.28 -9.70 1.35
C MET A 137 -2.71 -10.42 2.62
N ARG A 138 -2.01 -10.14 3.73
CA ARG A 138 -2.36 -10.68 5.06
C ARG A 138 -2.46 -9.56 6.09
N ASN A 139 -3.48 -9.62 6.93
CA ASN A 139 -3.68 -8.77 8.10
C ASN A 139 -3.80 -7.27 7.75
N MET A 140 -4.97 -6.88 7.26
CA MET A 140 -5.31 -5.48 6.99
C MET A 140 -6.29 -4.96 8.04
N ARG A 141 -5.95 -3.85 8.69
CA ARG A 141 -6.77 -3.24 9.74
C ARG A 141 -6.97 -1.74 9.52
N ASN A 142 -8.16 -1.25 9.80
CA ASN A 142 -8.51 0.18 9.85
C ASN A 142 -8.22 0.89 8.53
N MET A 143 -8.93 0.50 7.48
CA MET A 143 -8.81 1.14 6.16
C MET A 143 -10.03 2.02 5.90
N ARG A 144 -9.82 3.27 5.48
CA ARG A 144 -10.90 4.22 5.21
C ARG A 144 -10.74 4.89 3.84
N ASN A 145 -11.87 5.11 3.17
CA ASN A 145 -11.97 5.87 1.91
C ASN A 145 -11.08 5.28 0.81
N ILE A 146 -11.39 4.06 0.38
CA ILE A 146 -10.69 3.40 -0.72
C ILE A 146 -11.56 3.43 -1.97
N ARG A 147 -11.00 3.93 -3.08
CA ARG A 147 -11.67 4.02 -4.37
C ARG A 147 -10.89 3.30 -5.46
N ASN A 148 -11.61 2.64 -6.36
CA ASN A 148 -11.12 2.03 -7.59
C ASN A 148 -10.07 0.95 -7.32
N MET A 149 -10.54 -0.25 -6.96
CA MET A 149 -9.72 -1.43 -6.78
C MET A 149 -9.98 -2.43 -7.90
N ARG A 150 -8.92 -2.92 -8.55
CA ARG A 150 -9.03 -3.93 -9.61
C ARG A 150 -8.02 -5.06 -9.41
N ASN A 151 -8.46 -6.29 -9.69
CA ASN A 151 -7.62 -7.50 -9.72
C ASN A 151 -6.89 -7.75 -8.38
N ILE A 152 -7.67 -8.10 -7.36
CA ILE A 152 -7.16 -8.43 -6.03
C ILE A 152 -7.29 -9.93 -5.80
N ARG A 153 -6.19 -10.60 -5.44
CA ARG A 153 -6.16 -12.06 -5.21
C ARG A 153 -5.52 -12.42 -3.88
N ASN A 154 -6.04 -13.47 -3.24
CA ASN A 154 -5.48 -14.11 -2.05
C ASN A 154 -5.34 -13.13 -0.89
N VAL A 155 -6.48 -12.74 -0.30
CA VAL A 155 -6.53 -11.81 0.83
C VAL A 155 -6.97 -12.53 2.08
N ARG A 156 -6.20 -12.40 3.17
CA ARG A 156 -6.53 -12.99 4.47
C ARG A 156 -6.60 -11.91 5.55
N ASN A 157 -7.64 -12.00 6.38
CA ASN A 157 -7.84 -11.19 7.58
C ASN A 157 -7.97 -9.69 7.27
N MET A 158 -9.19 -9.23 7.01
CA MET A 158 -9.54 -7.82 6.90
C MET A 158 -10.44 -7.42 8.06
N ARG A 159 -10.09 -6.33 8.75
CA ARG A 159 -10.90 -5.77 9.84
C ARG A 159 -11.08 -4.26 9.70
N ASN A 160 -12.28 -3.78 10.01
CA ASN A 160 -12.61 -2.35 10.10
C ASN A 160 -12.35 -1.60 8.78
N MET A 161 -13.11 -1.96 7.74
CA MET A 161 -13.03 -1.29 6.44
C MET A 161 -14.25 -0.37 6.27
N ARG A 162 -14.03 0.90 5.93
CA ARG A 162 -15.11 1.88 5.73
C ARG A 162 -14.98 2.62 4.41
N ASN A 163 -16.13 2.88 3.77
CA ASN A 163 -16.25 3.71 2.56
C ASN A 163 -15.41 3.15 1.40
N MET A 164 -15.80 1.97 0.92
CA MET A 164 -15.15 1.28 -0.18
C MET A 164 -15.98 1.46 -1.45
N ARG A 165 -15.38 1.93 -2.55
CA ARG A 165 -16.09 2.14 -3.83
C ARG A 165 -15.35 1.54 -5.01
N ASN A 166 -16.11 1.01 -5.97
CA ASN A 166 -15.65 0.53 -7.27
C ASN A 166 -14.60 -0.58 -7.15
N ILE A 167 -15.05 -1.75 -6.74
CA ILE A 167 -14.22 -2.94 -6.57
C ILE A 167 -14.52 -3.92 -7.70
N ARG A 168 -13.50 -4.34 -8.45
CA ARG A 168 -13.65 -5.31 -9.54
C ARG A 168 -12.65 -6.45 -9.40
N ASN A 169 -13.11 -7.67 -9.69
CA ASN A 169 -12.29 -8.88 -9.78
C ASN A 169 -11.54 -9.17 -8.46
N MET A 170 -12.28 -9.60 -7.44
CA MET A 170 -11.69 -10.06 -6.17
C MET A 170 -11.83 -11.57 -6.06
N ARG A 171 -10.73 -12.27 -5.74
CA ARG A 171 -10.72 -13.73 -5.60
C ARG A 171 -10.03 -14.18 -4.32
N ASN A 172 -10.53 -15.25 -3.72
CA ASN A 172 -9.94 -15.96 -2.58
C ASN A 172 -9.73 -15.03 -1.39
N VAL A 173 -10.82 -14.60 -0.76
CA VAL A 173 -10.77 -13.75 0.43
C VAL A 173 -11.31 -14.50 1.63
N ARG A 174 -10.56 -14.46 2.73
CA ARG A 174 -10.95 -15.11 3.97
C ARG A 174 -10.93 -14.13 5.13
N ASN A 175 -11.88 -14.30 6.05
CA ASN A 175 -11.97 -13.61 7.33
C ASN A 175 -12.11 -12.09 7.17
N MET A 176 -13.33 -11.63 6.84
CA MET A 176 -13.68 -10.22 6.80
C MET A 176 -14.57 -9.86 7.98
N ARG A 177 -14.22 -8.81 8.72
CA ARG A 177 -15.02 -8.31 9.84
C ARG A 177 -15.20 -6.79 9.80
N ASN A 178 -16.38 -6.32 10.18
CA ASN A 178 -16.71 -4.91 10.38
C ASN A 178 -16.50 -4.08 9.11
N MET A 179 -17.32 -4.36 8.10
CA MET A 179 -17.30 -3.66 6.83
C MET A 179 -18.49 -2.68 6.77
N ARG A 180 -18.25 -1.42 6.41
CA ARG A 180 -19.33 -0.42 6.27
C ARG A 180 -19.21 0.36 4.96
N ASN A 181 -20.37 0.65 4.36
CA ASN A 181 -20.51 1.51 3.18
C ASN A 181 -19.68 1.01 1.99
N ILE A 182 -20.07 -0.15 1.45
CA ILE A 182 -19.45 -0.72 0.25
C ILE A 182 -20.35 -0.47 -0.96
N ARG A 183 -19.81 0.10 -2.03
CA ARG A 183 -20.57 0.37 -3.26
C ARG A 183 -19.85 -0.16 -4.50
N ASN A 184 -20.62 -0.63 -5.47
CA ASN A 184 -20.17 -1.02 -6.80
C ASN A 184 -19.11 -2.12 -6.76
N MET A 185 -19.50 -3.33 -6.37
CA MET A 185 -18.64 -4.51 -6.47
C MET A 185 -19.05 -5.37 -7.67
N ARG A 186 -18.07 -5.84 -8.44
CA ARG A 186 -18.29 -6.77 -9.56
C ARG A 186 -17.27 -7.91 -9.55
N ASN A 187 -17.73 -9.11 -9.89
CA ASN A 187 -16.91 -10.31 -10.09
C ASN A 187 -16.13 -10.69 -8.82
N ILE A 188 -16.85 -11.10 -7.78
CA ILE A 188 -16.29 -11.53 -6.49
C ILE A 188 -16.42 -13.04 -6.36
N ARG A 189 -15.32 -13.75 -6.11
CA ARG A 189 -15.32 -15.22 -6.02
C ARG A 189 -14.59 -15.74 -4.79
N ASN A 190 -15.06 -16.85 -4.24
CA ASN A 190 -14.42 -17.60 -3.15
C ASN A 190 -14.20 -16.73 -1.90
N MET A 191 -15.30 -16.32 -1.28
CA MET A 191 -15.27 -15.54 -0.04
C MET A 191 -15.71 -16.44 1.13
N ARG A 192 -14.94 -16.44 2.22
CA ARG A 192 -15.28 -17.20 3.43
C ARG A 192 -15.19 -16.35 4.69
N ASN A 193 -16.06 -16.62 5.65
CA ASN A 193 -16.08 -16.03 7.00
C ASN A 193 -16.23 -14.50 6.96
N ILE A 194 -17.44 -14.04 6.60
CA ILE A 194 -17.79 -12.63 6.50
C ILE A 194 -18.71 -12.27 7.66
N ARG A 195 -18.33 -11.29 8.49
CA ARG A 195 -19.13 -10.85 9.64
C ARG A 195 -19.30 -9.33 9.70
N ASN A 196 -20.45 -8.89 10.17
CA ASN A 196 -20.75 -7.49 10.48
C ASN A 196 -20.56 -6.57 9.26
N VAL A 197 -21.40 -6.76 8.24
CA VAL A 197 -21.38 -5.92 7.03
C VAL A 197 -22.63 -5.06 7.01
N ARG A 198 -22.46 -3.75 6.84
CA ARG A 198 -23.56 -2.78 6.74
C ARG A 198 -23.45 -1.93 5.48
N ASN A 199 -24.60 -1.62 4.88
CA ASN A 199 -24.76 -0.70 3.76
C ASN A 199 -23.95 -1.13 2.53
N MET A 200 -24.44 -2.16 1.83
CA MET A 200 -23.92 -2.58 0.54
C MET A 200 -24.87 -2.20 -0.60
N ARG A 201 -24.33 -1.61 -1.66
CA ARG A 201 -25.12 -1.25 -2.86
C ARG A 201 -24.42 -1.66 -4.14
N ASN A 202 -25.20 -2.08 -5.14
CA ASN A 202 -24.76 -2.38 -6.51
C ASN A 202 -23.68 -3.47 -6.54
N ILE A 203 -24.06 -4.69 -6.16
CA ILE A 203 -23.17 -5.86 -6.09
C ILE A 203 -23.58 -6.84 -7.19
N ARG A 204 -22.65 -7.23 -8.07
CA ARG A 204 -22.93 -8.14 -9.19
C ARG A 204 -21.91 -9.27 -9.29
N ASN A 205 -22.37 -10.44 -9.74
CA ASN A 205 -21.54 -11.61 -10.06
C ASN A 205 -20.72 -12.09 -8.85
N MET A 206 -21.41 -12.58 -7.82
CA MET A 206 -20.78 -13.20 -6.66
C MET A 206 -20.91 -14.72 -6.72
N ARG A 207 -19.82 -15.45 -6.51
CA ARG A 207 -19.82 -16.93 -6.51
C ARG A 207 -19.04 -17.48 -5.33
N ASN A 208 -19.46 -18.62 -4.78
CA ASN A 208 -18.78 -19.37 -3.72
C ASN A 208 -18.60 -18.53 -2.45
N ILE A 209 -19.72 -18.09 -1.86
CA ILE A 209 -19.75 -17.19 -0.69
C ILE A 209 -20.27 -17.96 0.53
N ARG A 210 -19.40 -18.25 1.50
CA ARG A 210 -19.73 -19.08 2.67
C ARG A 210 -19.54 -18.35 4.00
N ASN A 211 -20.31 -18.76 5.01
CA ASN A 211 -20.24 -18.29 6.39
C ASN A 211 -20.43 -16.76 6.53
N MET A 212 -21.58 -16.25 6.08
CA MET A 212 -21.98 -14.85 6.27
C MET A 212 -22.82 -14.70 7.55
N ARG A 213 -22.48 -13.75 8.42
CA ARG A 213 -23.26 -13.40 9.62
C ARG A 213 -23.40 -11.88 9.76
N ASN A 214 -24.53 -11.42 10.28
CA ASN A 214 -24.83 -10.01 10.56
C ASN A 214 -24.62 -9.10 9.33
N ILE A 215 -25.36 -9.40 8.25
CA ILE A 215 -25.36 -8.60 7.02
C ILE A 215 -26.64 -7.76 7.00
N ARG A 216 -26.51 -6.42 6.95
CA ARG A 216 -27.65 -5.49 6.96
C ARG A 216 -27.57 -4.50 5.79
N ASN A 217 -28.73 -4.07 5.30
CA ASN A 217 -28.90 -3.04 4.27
C ASN A 217 -28.16 -3.37 2.96
N MET A 218 -28.57 -4.45 2.29
CA MET A 218 -28.12 -4.79 0.94
C MET A 218 -29.14 -4.30 -0.10
N ARG A 219 -28.69 -3.53 -1.10
CA ARG A 219 -29.53 -3.10 -2.23
C ARG A 219 -28.86 -3.43 -3.56
N ASN A 220 -29.66 -3.80 -4.57
CA ASN A 220 -29.20 -4.09 -5.94
C ASN A 220 -28.10 -5.16 -6.00
N VAL A 221 -28.39 -6.33 -5.42
CA VAL A 221 -27.50 -7.50 -5.45
C VAL A 221 -28.00 -8.48 -6.51
N ARG A 222 -27.17 -8.79 -7.51
CA ARG A 222 -27.54 -9.68 -8.62
C ARG A 222 -26.50 -10.79 -8.83
N ASN A 223 -26.95 -11.94 -9.35
CA ASN A 223 -26.12 -13.09 -9.72
C ASN A 223 -25.23 -13.58 -8.57
N MET A 224 -25.84 -13.80 -7.39
CA MET A 224 -25.17 -14.41 -6.24
C MET A 224 -25.41 -15.93 -6.26
N ARG A 225 -24.35 -16.71 -6.41
CA ARG A 225 -24.36 -18.17 -6.25
C ARG A 225 -23.54 -18.53 -5.01
N LYS A 226 -24.09 -19.38 -4.15
CA LYS A 226 -23.41 -19.82 -2.91
C LYS A 226 -22.22 -20.72 -3.21
#